data_AF-A0AAU4N7T8-F1
#
_entry.id   AF-A0AAU4N7T8-F1
#
_cell.length_a   1.000
_cell.length_b   1.000
_cell.length_c   1.000
_cell.angle_alpha   90.00
_cell.angle_beta   90.00
_cell.angle_gamma   90.00
#
_symmetry.space_group_name_H-M   'P 1'
#
loop_
_entity.id
_entity.type
_entity.pdbx_description
1 polymer ?
#
loop_
_entity_poly.entity_id
_entity_poly.type
_entity_poly.pdbx_seq_one_letter_code
_entity_poly.pdbx_strand_id
1 'polypeptide(L)'
;MTTPPKAALAKWNKVRSFALGLPGAGEEFPWGETVVKVNKKIFVFLGVADGSYPLGVGVKLKDEAMHAHALSCPGAEPSGYGLGKAGWVQVPLAQKGAPSAEVLYDWVEESYRVIATKKLIAELDAR
;
A
#
# COMPACT_ATOMS: atom_id res chain seq x y z
N MET A 1 24.57 4.72 -2.50
CA MET A 1 23.29 4.10 -2.07
C MET A 1 23.13 4.41 -0.60
N THR A 2 22.08 5.13 -0.23
CA THR A 2 21.84 5.54 1.16
C THR A 2 20.91 4.51 1.79
N THR A 3 21.35 3.85 2.85
CA THR A 3 20.52 2.85 3.55
C THR A 3 19.18 3.49 3.95
N PRO A 4 18.03 2.86 3.65
CA PRO A 4 16.74 3.42 4.04
C PRO A 4 16.63 3.51 5.58
N PRO A 5 15.90 4.50 6.12
CA PRO A 5 15.71 4.62 7.56
C PRO A 5 15.12 3.33 8.15
N LYS A 6 15.77 2.76 9.17
CA LYS A 6 15.40 1.47 9.78
C LYS A 6 13.91 1.39 10.17
N ALA A 7 13.35 2.48 10.69
CA ALA A 7 11.93 2.56 11.05
C ALA A 7 11.00 2.50 9.84
N ALA A 8 11.37 3.14 8.73
CA ALA A 8 10.61 3.08 7.48
C ALA A 8 10.66 1.68 6.88
N LEU A 9 11.83 1.03 6.88
CA LEU A 9 11.98 -0.35 6.42
C LEU A 9 11.19 -1.34 7.29
N ALA A 10 11.17 -1.14 8.61
CA ALA A 10 10.35 -1.95 9.51
C ALA A 10 8.85 -1.80 9.22
N LYS A 11 8.37 -0.57 8.98
CA LYS A 11 6.98 -0.32 8.56
C LYS A 11 6.67 -0.96 7.20
N TRP A 12 7.57 -0.82 6.23
CA TRP A 12 7.45 -1.43 4.91
C TRP A 12 7.31 -2.96 4.99
N ASN A 13 8.17 -3.62 5.77
CA ASN A 13 8.12 -5.08 5.96
C ASN A 13 6.81 -5.53 6.63
N LYS A 14 6.33 -4.76 7.61
CA LYS A 14 5.05 -4.99 8.29
C LYS A 14 3.88 -4.93 7.30
N VAL A 15 3.80 -3.87 6.51
CA VAL A 15 2.76 -3.68 5.48
C VAL A 15 2.81 -4.79 4.44
N ARG A 16 4.02 -5.13 3.94
CA ARG A 16 4.22 -6.23 3.01
C ARG A 16 3.71 -7.56 3.58
N SER A 17 4.07 -7.87 4.83
CA SER A 17 3.67 -9.11 5.49
C SER A 17 2.16 -9.18 5.67
N PHE A 18 1.52 -8.08 6.08
CA PHE A 18 0.06 -7.99 6.19
C PHE A 18 -0.62 -8.22 4.83
N ALA A 19 -0.18 -7.49 3.79
CA ALA A 19 -0.76 -7.59 2.45
C ALA A 19 -0.66 -9.01 1.87
N LEU A 20 0.45 -9.70 2.11
CA LEU A 20 0.65 -11.09 1.68
C LEU A 20 -0.15 -12.11 2.49
N GLY A 21 -0.64 -11.74 3.67
CA GLY A 21 -1.54 -12.58 4.47
C GLY A 21 -2.99 -12.59 3.95
N LEU A 22 -3.36 -11.66 3.05
CA LEU A 22 -4.72 -11.55 2.52
C LEU A 22 -5.02 -12.68 1.51
N PRO A 23 -6.27 -13.17 1.44
CA PRO A 23 -6.64 -14.26 0.55
C PRO A 23 -6.23 -14.03 -0.92
N GLY A 24 -5.50 -14.99 -1.50
CA GLY A 24 -5.09 -14.92 -2.90
C GLY A 24 -4.16 -13.77 -3.25
N ALA A 25 -3.53 -13.14 -2.25
CA ALA A 25 -2.49 -12.14 -2.45
C ALA A 25 -1.15 -12.80 -2.86
N GLY A 26 -0.43 -12.16 -3.76
CA GLY A 26 0.90 -12.57 -4.18
C GLY A 26 1.78 -11.39 -4.51
N GLU A 27 3.07 -11.52 -4.25
CA GLU A 27 4.08 -10.53 -4.62
C GLU A 27 4.53 -10.71 -6.07
N GLU A 28 4.77 -9.59 -6.75
CA GLU A 28 5.36 -9.58 -8.09
C GLU A 28 6.26 -8.34 -8.28
N PHE A 29 7.10 -8.36 -9.33
CA PHE A 29 8.10 -7.34 -9.62
C PHE A 29 8.06 -6.85 -11.07
N PRO A 30 6.95 -6.26 -11.54
CA PRO A 30 6.74 -5.94 -12.96
C PRO A 30 7.78 -4.98 -13.55
N TRP A 31 8.37 -4.09 -12.73
CA TRP A 31 9.38 -3.11 -13.14
C TRP A 31 10.63 -3.13 -12.24
N GLY A 32 10.87 -4.23 -11.53
CA GLY A 32 11.86 -4.28 -10.45
C GLY A 32 11.40 -3.64 -9.13
N GLU A 33 10.19 -3.05 -9.12
CA GLU A 33 9.50 -2.59 -7.92
C GLU A 33 8.62 -3.67 -7.32
N THR A 34 8.54 -3.70 -6.00
CA THR A 34 7.66 -4.62 -5.27
C THR A 34 6.21 -4.17 -5.39
N VAL A 35 5.34 -5.05 -5.87
CA VAL A 35 3.89 -4.86 -5.83
C VAL A 35 3.21 -6.09 -5.24
N VAL A 36 2.05 -5.89 -4.61
CA VAL A 36 1.20 -6.98 -4.16
C VAL A 36 -0.08 -7.00 -5.00
N LYS A 37 -0.38 -8.18 -5.55
CA LYS A 37 -1.51 -8.42 -6.44
C LYS A 37 -2.52 -9.37 -5.81
N VAL A 38 -3.79 -9.14 -6.12
CA VAL A 38 -4.89 -10.08 -5.87
C VAL A 38 -5.60 -10.30 -7.20
N ASN A 39 -5.85 -11.57 -7.57
CA ASN A 39 -6.49 -11.92 -8.84
C ASN A 39 -5.87 -11.20 -10.06
N LYS A 40 -4.54 -11.23 -10.15
CA LYS A 40 -3.73 -10.60 -11.22
C LYS A 40 -3.78 -9.05 -11.27
N LYS A 41 -4.42 -8.39 -10.30
CA LYS A 41 -4.53 -6.92 -10.21
C LYS A 41 -3.76 -6.40 -9.01
N ILE A 42 -3.03 -5.30 -9.20
CA ILE A 42 -2.29 -4.64 -8.12
C ILE A 42 -3.28 -4.00 -7.14
N PHE A 43 -3.06 -4.21 -5.84
CA PHE A 43 -3.77 -3.50 -4.78
C PHE A 43 -2.80 -2.81 -3.79
N VAL A 44 -1.51 -3.12 -3.82
CA VAL A 44 -0.48 -2.37 -3.09
C VAL A 44 0.74 -2.15 -3.96
N PHE A 45 1.24 -0.91 -4.01
CA PHE A 45 2.58 -0.57 -4.48
C PHE A 45 3.51 -0.38 -3.29
N LEU A 46 4.68 -1.01 -3.32
CA LEU A 46 5.68 -0.92 -2.26
C LEU A 46 7.02 -0.34 -2.74
N GLY A 47 7.24 -0.21 -4.05
CA GLY A 47 8.45 0.35 -4.62
C GLY A 47 9.69 -0.52 -4.38
N VAL A 48 10.87 0.10 -4.33
CA VAL A 48 12.16 -0.59 -4.15
C VAL A 48 12.70 -0.34 -2.74
N ALA A 49 13.11 -1.41 -2.06
CA ALA A 49 13.61 -1.34 -0.68
C ALA A 49 15.15 -1.26 -0.55
N ASP A 50 15.87 -1.07 -1.66
CA ASP A 50 17.34 -1.01 -1.72
C ASP A 50 17.94 0.36 -1.35
N GLY A 51 17.08 1.35 -1.07
CA GLY A 51 17.49 2.72 -0.75
C GLY A 51 17.79 3.61 -1.96
N SER A 52 17.47 3.16 -3.18
CA SER A 52 17.51 3.98 -4.40
C SER A 52 16.42 5.05 -4.42
N TYR A 53 15.27 4.78 -3.79
CA TYR A 53 14.14 5.69 -3.67
C TYR A 53 13.59 5.71 -2.23
N PRO A 54 12.91 6.80 -1.81
CA PRO A 54 12.20 6.83 -0.54
C PRO A 54 11.16 5.71 -0.45
N LEU A 55 11.13 5.00 0.69
CA LEU A 55 10.12 3.98 0.94
C LEU A 55 8.72 4.61 1.04
N GLY A 56 7.75 3.98 0.41
CA GLY A 56 6.36 4.39 0.39
C GLY A 56 5.38 3.22 0.29
N VAL A 57 4.10 3.54 0.46
CA VAL A 57 2.98 2.62 0.25
C VAL A 57 1.98 3.29 -0.67
N GLY A 58 1.67 2.64 -1.79
CA GLY A 58 0.63 3.05 -2.72
C GLY A 58 -0.60 2.17 -2.57
N VAL A 59 -1.75 2.77 -2.29
CA VAL A 59 -3.02 2.07 -2.05
C VAL A 59 -4.17 2.78 -2.75
N LYS A 60 -5.24 2.04 -3.03
CA LYS A 60 -6.46 2.58 -3.64
C LYS A 60 -7.56 2.71 -2.60
N LEU A 61 -7.96 3.95 -2.31
CA LEU A 61 -8.97 4.27 -1.30
C LEU A 61 -10.17 4.89 -2.01
N LYS A 62 -11.35 4.32 -1.78
CA LYS A 62 -12.64 4.82 -2.29
C LYS A 62 -13.53 5.37 -1.19
N ASP A 63 -13.33 4.94 0.05
CA ASP A 63 -13.91 5.60 1.20
C ASP A 63 -13.36 7.03 1.31
N GLU A 64 -14.26 8.01 1.33
CA GLU A 64 -13.88 9.42 1.28
C GLU A 64 -13.08 9.86 2.51
N ALA A 65 -13.39 9.29 3.68
CA ALA A 65 -12.71 9.62 4.93
C ALA A 65 -11.29 9.02 4.97
N MET A 66 -11.13 7.75 4.57
CA MET A 66 -9.80 7.12 4.47
C MET A 66 -8.94 7.79 3.41
N HIS A 67 -9.50 8.11 2.24
CA HIS A 67 -8.79 8.82 1.17
C HIS A 67 -8.32 10.21 1.62
N ALA A 68 -9.19 10.99 2.28
CA ALA A 68 -8.83 12.29 2.83
C ALA A 68 -7.77 12.19 3.94
N HIS A 69 -7.86 11.18 4.81
CA HIS A 69 -6.86 10.94 5.85
C HIS A 69 -5.50 10.54 5.28
N ALA A 70 -5.47 9.69 4.25
CA ALA A 70 -4.22 9.33 3.58
C ALA A 70 -3.56 10.56 2.95
N LEU A 71 -4.33 11.44 2.28
CA LEU A 71 -3.81 12.66 1.66
C LEU A 71 -3.40 13.75 2.65
N SER A 72 -3.87 13.71 3.90
CA SER A 72 -3.40 14.64 4.94
C SER A 72 -2.05 14.23 5.55
N CYS A 73 -1.57 13.01 5.25
CA CYS A 73 -0.28 12.55 5.73
C CYS A 73 0.89 13.34 5.10
N PRO A 74 1.98 13.59 5.84
CA PRO A 74 3.14 14.31 5.34
C PRO A 74 3.71 13.70 4.06
N GLY A 75 3.71 14.51 2.98
CA GLY A 75 4.22 14.13 1.66
C GLY A 75 3.37 13.11 0.90
N ALA A 76 2.18 12.77 1.39
CA ALA A 76 1.26 11.94 0.63
C ALA A 76 0.73 12.72 -0.57
N GLU A 77 0.55 12.02 -1.68
CA GLU A 77 0.09 12.61 -2.93
C GLU A 77 -0.78 11.66 -3.73
N PRO A 78 -1.72 12.17 -4.54
CA PRO A 78 -2.41 11.34 -5.52
C PRO A 78 -1.41 10.71 -6.48
N SER A 79 -1.59 9.42 -6.79
CA SER A 79 -0.68 8.72 -7.72
C SER A 79 -0.74 9.33 -9.12
N GLY A 80 0.40 9.35 -9.82
CA GLY A 80 0.52 9.86 -11.18
C GLY A 80 -0.27 9.06 -12.24
N TYR A 81 -0.11 9.44 -13.51
CA TYR A 81 -0.69 8.73 -14.67
C TYR A 81 -2.22 8.53 -14.61
N GLY A 82 -2.94 9.46 -13.97
CA GLY A 82 -4.39 9.39 -13.82
C GLY A 82 -4.87 8.41 -12.74
N LEU A 83 -3.97 7.68 -12.06
CA LEU A 83 -4.33 6.76 -10.98
C LEU A 83 -4.93 7.50 -9.77
N GLY A 84 -4.46 8.72 -9.48
CA GLY A 84 -5.04 9.58 -8.44
C GLY A 84 -6.54 9.85 -8.66
N LYS A 85 -6.98 10.05 -9.91
CA LYS A 85 -8.42 10.21 -10.23
C LYS A 85 -9.23 8.93 -9.95
N ALA A 86 -8.57 7.78 -9.89
CA ALA A 86 -9.18 6.51 -9.54
C ALA A 86 -9.10 6.19 -8.04
N GLY A 87 -8.61 7.12 -7.20
CA GLY A 87 -8.48 6.96 -5.75
C GLY A 87 -7.15 6.39 -5.28
N TRP A 88 -6.12 6.32 -6.13
CA TRP A 88 -4.80 5.87 -5.70
C TRP A 88 -4.01 6.99 -5.01
N VAL A 89 -3.46 6.70 -3.83
CA VAL A 89 -2.63 7.60 -3.03
C VAL A 89 -1.28 6.94 -2.77
N GLN A 90 -0.19 7.71 -2.89
CA GLN A 90 1.14 7.31 -2.43
C GLN A 90 1.42 7.95 -1.08
N VAL A 91 1.87 7.15 -0.11
CA VAL A 91 2.17 7.61 1.25
C VAL A 91 3.64 7.31 1.58
N PRO A 92 4.50 8.34 1.74
CA PRO A 92 5.88 8.15 2.16
C PRO A 92 6.00 7.62 3.60
N LEU A 93 6.90 6.67 3.83
CA LEU A 93 7.10 6.04 5.15
C LEU A 93 8.23 6.67 5.98
N ALA A 94 9.13 7.39 5.33
CA ALA A 94 10.33 7.97 5.95
C ALA A 94 10.10 9.33 6.62
N GLN A 95 8.99 10.02 6.31
CA GLN A 95 8.74 11.35 6.84
C GLN A 95 8.33 11.32 8.32
N LYS A 96 8.70 12.37 9.06
CA LYS A 96 8.22 12.56 10.44
C LYS A 96 6.70 12.79 10.40
N GLY A 97 5.96 12.03 11.21
CA GLY A 97 4.49 12.05 11.18
C GLY A 97 3.88 11.13 10.13
N ALA A 98 4.69 10.32 9.42
CA ALA A 98 4.16 9.25 8.58
C ALA A 98 3.31 8.27 9.43
N PRO A 99 2.22 7.72 8.88
CA PRO A 99 1.27 6.90 9.62
C PRO A 99 1.91 5.67 10.27
N SER A 100 1.22 5.15 11.29
CA SER A 100 1.59 3.89 11.93
C SER A 100 1.33 2.71 11.00
N ALA A 101 1.87 1.53 11.35
CA ALA A 101 1.65 0.35 10.54
C ALA A 101 0.17 -0.08 10.56
N GLU A 102 -0.50 0.11 11.69
CA GLU A 102 -1.90 -0.24 11.91
C GLU A 102 -2.83 0.56 10.99
N VAL A 103 -2.63 1.89 10.90
CA VAL A 103 -3.37 2.73 9.95
C VAL A 103 -3.13 2.30 8.50
N LEU A 104 -1.89 1.93 8.17
CA LEU A 104 -1.56 1.42 6.82
C LEU A 104 -2.23 0.08 6.54
N TYR A 105 -2.47 -0.77 7.55
CA TYR A 105 -3.19 -2.03 7.38
C TYR A 105 -4.64 -1.79 6.98
N ASP A 106 -5.32 -0.85 7.64
CA ASP A 106 -6.70 -0.48 7.32
C ASP A 106 -6.82 -0.04 5.85
N TRP A 107 -5.90 0.80 5.38
CA TRP A 107 -5.86 1.27 3.99
C TRP A 107 -5.51 0.16 2.99
N VAL A 108 -4.62 -0.76 3.36
CA VAL A 108 -4.29 -1.92 2.52
C VAL A 108 -5.47 -2.87 2.41
N GLU A 109 -6.21 -3.09 3.50
CA GLU A 109 -7.41 -3.90 3.48
C GLU A 109 -8.50 -3.23 2.63
N GLU A 110 -8.71 -1.91 2.75
CA GLU A 110 -9.65 -1.18 1.90
C GLU A 110 -9.27 -1.33 0.42
N SER A 111 -8.00 -1.11 0.08
CA SER A 111 -7.49 -1.29 -1.28
C SER A 111 -7.69 -2.71 -1.79
N TYR A 112 -7.45 -3.72 -0.94
CA TYR A 112 -7.75 -5.11 -1.24
C TYR A 112 -9.24 -5.31 -1.53
N ARG A 113 -10.14 -4.82 -0.68
CA ARG A 113 -11.60 -4.92 -0.86
C ARG A 113 -12.08 -4.21 -2.13
N VAL A 114 -11.44 -3.12 -2.53
CA VAL A 114 -11.74 -2.41 -3.78
C VAL A 114 -11.33 -3.22 -5.04
N ILE A 115 -10.29 -4.05 -4.95
CA ILE A 115 -9.69 -4.73 -6.11
C ILE A 115 -10.05 -6.23 -6.19
N ALA A 116 -10.21 -6.89 -5.04
CA ALA A 116 -10.46 -8.31 -4.93
C ALA A 116 -11.83 -8.73 -5.50
N THR A 117 -11.97 -10.02 -5.78
CA THR A 117 -13.27 -10.57 -6.19
C THR A 117 -14.18 -10.77 -4.98
N LYS A 118 -15.50 -10.79 -5.20
CA LYS A 118 -16.49 -11.06 -4.14
C LYS A 118 -16.21 -12.34 -3.36
N LYS A 119 -15.70 -13.38 -4.03
CA LYS A 119 -15.30 -14.64 -3.40
C LYS A 119 -14.18 -14.45 -2.38
N LEU A 120 -13.14 -13.71 -2.74
CA LEU A 120 -11.97 -13.46 -1.90
C LEU A 120 -12.28 -12.48 -0.75
N ILE A 121 -13.24 -11.57 -0.95
CA ILE A 121 -13.78 -10.72 0.12
C ILE A 121 -14.55 -11.57 1.13
N ALA A 122 -15.45 -12.46 0.67
CA ALA A 122 -16.18 -13.35 1.55
C ALA A 122 -15.25 -14.30 2.35
N GLU A 123 -14.15 -14.76 1.75
CA GLU A 123 -13.13 -15.52 2.47
C GLU A 123 -12.40 -14.70 3.54
N LEU A 124 -12.12 -13.42 3.27
CA LEU A 124 -11.52 -12.51 4.25
C LEU A 124 -12.47 -12.31 5.44
N ASP A 125 -13.76 -12.07 5.18
CA ASP A 125 -14.78 -11.79 6.21
C ASP A 125 -15.11 -13.01 7.09
N ALA A 126 -14.73 -14.21 6.67
CA ALA A 126 -14.95 -15.45 7.42
C ALA A 126 -13.81 -15.81 8.39
N ARG A 127 -12.77 -14.97 8.48
CA ARG A 127 -11.59 -15.18 9.36
C ARG A 127 -11.80 -14.66 10.77
#